data_AF-A0A523YQ59-F1
#
_entry.id   AF-A0A523YQ59-F1
#
_cell.length_a   1.000
_cell.length_b   1.000
_cell.length_c   1.000
_cell.angle_alpha   90.00
_cell.angle_beta   90.00
_cell.angle_gamma   90.00
#
_symmetry.space_group_name_H-M   'P 1'
#
loop_
_entity.id
_entity.type
_entity.pdbx_description
1 polymer ?
#
loop_
_entity_poly.entity_id
_entity_poly.type
_entity_poly.pdbx_seq_one_letter_code
_entity_poly.pdbx_strand_id
1 'polypeptide(L)'
;KLDLGQLRSAAQLIEGEHDFAPFCVMASRKPDNACLIKSAKWFSVGPLLIFEIRGDRFLHGMVRSLVGAMVNLAAVEKDNNPQNLTLERFGDIIQSLTEERVVFTAPPQGLYLVSVQYKKG
;
A
#
# COMPACT_ATOMS: atom_id res chain seq x y z
N LYS A 1 -4.04 18.99 -0.56
CA LYS A 1 -2.71 18.63 -1.14
C LYS A 1 -2.20 17.35 -0.46
N LEU A 2 -1.35 16.54 -1.10
CA LEU A 2 -0.76 15.34 -0.49
C LEU A 2 0.67 15.61 0.00
N ASP A 3 0.99 15.11 1.19
CA ASP A 3 2.32 15.17 1.78
C ASP A 3 3.21 14.03 1.26
N LEU A 4 4.15 14.37 0.39
CA LEU A 4 5.09 13.40 -0.20
C LEU A 4 6.03 12.77 0.84
N GLY A 5 6.35 13.47 1.93
CA GLY A 5 7.17 12.93 3.01
C GLY A 5 6.45 11.77 3.70
N GLN A 6 5.18 11.97 4.03
CA GLN A 6 4.32 10.93 4.60
C GLN A 6 4.12 9.73 3.67
N LEU A 7 3.91 9.98 2.37
CA LEU A 7 3.83 8.90 1.37
C LEU A 7 5.10 8.05 1.33
N ARG A 8 6.28 8.69 1.37
CA ARG A 8 7.57 8.01 1.37
C ARG A 8 7.79 7.19 2.64
N SER A 9 7.48 7.75 3.81
CA SER A 9 7.59 7.01 5.07
C SER A 9 6.67 5.79 5.09
N ALA A 10 5.43 5.93 4.60
CA ALA A 10 4.50 4.79 4.52
C ALA A 10 4.98 3.72 3.52
N ALA A 11 5.57 4.11 2.39
CA ALA A 11 6.14 3.15 1.44
C ALA A 11 7.31 2.35 2.02
N GLN A 12 8.16 2.97 2.84
CA GLN A 12 9.27 2.25 3.49
C GLN A 12 8.80 1.16 4.44
N LEU A 13 7.67 1.37 5.14
CA LEU A 13 7.14 0.40 6.09
C LEU A 13 6.72 -0.91 5.42
N ILE A 14 6.34 -0.88 4.15
CA ILE A 14 5.84 -2.08 3.44
C ILE A 14 6.94 -2.89 2.76
N GLU A 15 8.18 -2.40 2.71
CA GLU A 15 9.30 -3.16 2.16
C GLU A 15 9.67 -4.32 3.09
N GLY A 16 10.06 -5.45 2.50
CA GLY A 16 10.27 -6.70 3.24
C GLY A 16 9.09 -7.67 3.12
N GLU A 17 9.08 -8.67 4.01
CA GLU A 17 8.07 -9.72 4.03
C GLU A 17 7.03 -9.44 5.11
N HIS A 18 5.76 -9.34 4.71
CA HIS A 18 4.64 -9.01 5.61
C HIS A 18 3.38 -9.80 5.23
N ASP A 19 2.51 -10.05 6.19
CA ASP A 19 1.15 -10.52 5.93
C ASP A 19 0.29 -9.35 5.43
N PHE A 20 -0.08 -9.38 4.15
CA PHE A 20 -0.89 -8.34 3.52
C PHE A 20 -2.40 -8.65 3.53
N ALA A 21 -2.88 -9.59 4.35
CA ALA A 21 -4.30 -9.90 4.49
C ALA A 21 -5.18 -8.66 4.74
N PRO A 22 -4.78 -7.65 5.55
CA PRO A 22 -5.57 -6.43 5.75
C PRO A 22 -5.83 -5.61 4.48
N PHE A 23 -5.01 -5.81 3.44
CA PHE A 23 -5.03 -5.07 2.18
C PHE A 23 -5.67 -5.85 1.02
N CYS A 24 -6.11 -7.09 1.24
CA CYS A 24 -6.72 -7.91 0.18
C CYS A 24 -8.25 -7.87 0.21
N VAL A 25 -8.88 -8.18 -0.93
CA VAL A 25 -10.33 -8.40 -0.98
C VAL A 25 -10.67 -9.65 -0.18
N MET A 26 -11.69 -9.56 0.68
CA MET A 26 -12.06 -10.65 1.59
C MET A 26 -12.31 -12.00 0.95
N ALA A 27 -12.98 -12.02 -0.20
CA ALA A 27 -13.26 -13.24 -0.95
C ALA A 27 -11.98 -13.93 -1.47
N SER A 28 -10.83 -13.24 -1.46
CA SER A 28 -9.55 -13.74 -1.97
C SER A 28 -8.55 -14.12 -0.89
N ARG A 29 -8.91 -13.97 0.40
CA ARG A 29 -8.02 -14.28 1.53
C ARG A 29 -7.66 -15.77 1.52
N LYS A 30 -6.37 -16.08 1.65
CA LYS A 30 -5.84 -17.44 1.72
C LYS A 30 -5.28 -17.72 3.11
N PRO A 31 -4.94 -18.99 3.44
CA PRO A 31 -4.18 -19.30 4.64
C PRO A 31 -2.82 -18.60 4.69
N ASP A 32 -2.20 -18.37 3.52
CA ASP A 32 -0.94 -17.64 3.37
C ASP A 32 -1.13 -16.37 2.52
N ASN A 33 -0.99 -15.22 3.16
CA ASN A 33 -1.06 -13.90 2.54
C ASN A 33 0.28 -13.13 2.64
N ALA A 34 1.37 -13.81 3.03
CA ALA A 34 2.70 -13.23 3.12
C ALA A 34 3.27 -12.91 1.75
N CYS A 35 3.59 -11.64 1.48
CA CYS A 35 4.24 -11.22 0.24
C CYS A 35 5.57 -10.56 0.56
N LEU A 36 6.57 -10.76 -0.31
CA LEU A 36 7.85 -10.07 -0.24
C LEU A 36 7.84 -8.86 -1.18
N ILE A 37 7.81 -7.66 -0.60
CA ILE A 37 7.98 -6.42 -1.33
C ILE A 37 9.47 -6.09 -1.40
N LYS A 38 10.01 -6.11 -2.62
CA LYS A 38 11.43 -5.84 -2.90
C LYS A 38 11.75 -4.36 -2.95
N SER A 39 10.78 -3.53 -3.35
CA SER A 39 10.90 -2.07 -3.35
C SER A 39 9.53 -1.42 -3.44
N ALA A 40 9.33 -0.32 -2.71
CA ALA A 40 8.15 0.51 -2.74
C ALA A 40 8.54 1.99 -2.62
N LYS A 41 8.17 2.82 -3.60
CA LYS A 41 8.55 4.24 -3.59
C LYS A 41 7.48 5.15 -4.17
N TRP A 42 7.42 6.36 -3.61
CA TRP A 42 6.68 7.49 -4.15
C TRP A 42 7.63 8.56 -4.70
N PHE A 43 7.32 9.05 -5.90
CA PHE A 43 8.06 10.13 -6.54
C PHE A 43 7.12 11.03 -7.36
N SER A 44 7.55 12.26 -7.60
CA SER A 44 6.78 13.24 -8.37
C SER A 44 7.30 13.32 -9.80
N VAL A 45 6.39 13.36 -10.76
CA VAL A 45 6.68 13.65 -12.18
C VAL A 45 5.74 14.77 -12.64
N GLY A 46 6.27 15.98 -12.69
CA GLY A 46 5.45 17.18 -12.92
C GLY A 46 4.33 17.29 -11.87
N PRO A 47 3.05 17.35 -12.27
CA PRO A 47 1.92 17.42 -11.33
C PRO A 47 1.51 16.06 -10.75
N LEU A 48 2.10 14.96 -11.23
CA LEU A 48 1.72 13.60 -10.84
C LEU A 48 2.55 13.09 -9.66
N LEU A 49 1.90 12.34 -8.78
CA LEU A 49 2.57 11.48 -7.80
C LEU A 49 2.45 10.04 -8.27
N ILE A 50 3.59 9.37 -8.42
CA ILE A 50 3.67 8.00 -8.93
C ILE A 50 4.14 7.10 -7.79
N PHE A 51 3.38 6.04 -7.56
CA PHE A 51 3.76 4.93 -6.71
C PHE A 51 4.29 3.78 -7.57
N GLU A 52 5.51 3.34 -7.30
CA GLU A 52 6.09 2.15 -7.91
C GLU A 52 6.33 1.10 -6.84
N ILE A 53 5.82 -0.10 -7.07
CA ILE A 53 5.96 -1.26 -6.18
C ILE A 53 6.43 -2.48 -6.96
N ARG A 54 7.35 -3.24 -6.38
CA ARG A 54 7.86 -4.49 -6.91
C ARG A 54 7.88 -5.53 -5.80
N GLY A 55 7.36 -6.71 -6.10
CA GLY A 55 7.34 -7.84 -5.17
C GLY A 55 7.48 -9.18 -5.89
N ASP A 56 7.43 -10.26 -5.11
CA ASP A 56 7.33 -11.63 -5.62
C ASP A 56 5.91 -11.98 -6.10
N ARG A 57 4.89 -11.48 -5.39
CA ARG A 57 3.47 -11.65 -5.68
C ARG A 57 2.66 -10.47 -5.12
N PHE A 58 1.42 -10.35 -5.55
CA PHE A 58 0.45 -9.39 -5.01
C PHE A 58 -0.91 -10.07 -4.80
N LEU A 59 -1.59 -9.76 -3.69
CA LEU A 59 -2.95 -10.25 -3.44
C LEU A 59 -3.97 -9.45 -4.27
N HIS A 60 -5.14 -10.04 -4.48
CA HIS A 60 -6.21 -9.34 -5.20
C HIS A 60 -6.65 -8.09 -4.44
N GLY A 61 -6.55 -6.92 -5.11
CA GLY A 61 -6.86 -5.60 -4.52
C GLY A 61 -5.72 -4.96 -3.73
N MET A 62 -4.66 -5.70 -3.38
CA MET A 62 -3.57 -5.26 -2.50
C MET A 62 -2.98 -3.91 -2.88
N VAL A 63 -2.51 -3.77 -4.13
CA VAL A 63 -1.82 -2.55 -4.57
C VAL A 63 -2.74 -1.32 -4.48
N ARG A 64 -4.02 -1.47 -4.85
CA ARG A 64 -5.00 -0.37 -4.78
C ARG A 64 -5.36 -0.02 -3.33
N SER A 65 -5.44 -1.01 -2.45
CA SER A 65 -5.68 -0.81 -1.02
C SER A 65 -4.52 -0.08 -0.35
N LEU A 66 -3.28 -0.51 -0.62
CA LEU A 66 -2.06 0.17 -0.18
C LEU A 66 -2.02 1.64 -0.62
N VAL A 67 -2.25 1.90 -1.91
CA VAL A 67 -2.27 3.28 -2.42
C VAL A 67 -3.38 4.10 -1.74
N GLY A 68 -4.58 3.53 -1.55
CA GLY A 68 -5.68 4.20 -0.87
C GLY A 68 -5.33 4.59 0.57
N ALA A 69 -4.72 3.66 1.33
CA ALA A 69 -4.28 3.90 2.69
C ALA A 69 -3.21 4.99 2.78
N MET A 70 -2.18 4.93 1.93
CA MET A 70 -1.11 5.92 1.91
C MET A 70 -1.63 7.31 1.53
N VAL A 71 -2.58 7.39 0.59
CA VAL A 71 -3.22 8.66 0.20
C VAL A 71 -4.07 9.23 1.33
N ASN A 72 -4.84 8.40 2.05
CA ASN A 72 -5.59 8.84 3.23
C ASN A 72 -4.65 9.38 4.32
N LEU A 73 -3.56 8.64 4.60
CA LEU A 73 -2.53 9.03 5.56
C LEU A 73 -1.94 10.41 5.22
N ALA A 74 -1.58 10.63 3.95
CA ALA A 74 -0.87 11.81 3.47
C ALA A 74 -1.77 13.01 3.12
N ALA A 75 -3.09 12.90 3.26
CA ALA A 75 -4.00 14.02 3.03
C ALA A 75 -3.86 15.09 4.13
N VAL A 76 -3.55 16.32 3.72
CA VAL A 76 -3.18 17.45 4.63
C VAL A 76 -4.40 18.01 5.39
N GLU A 77 -5.61 17.84 4.85
CA GLU A 77 -6.87 18.28 5.46
C GLU A 77 -7.61 17.05 5.98
N LYS A 78 -7.10 16.45 7.05
CA LYS A 78 -7.88 15.44 7.77
C LYS A 78 -9.12 16.16 8.29
N ASP A 79 -10.27 15.84 7.72
CA ASP A 79 -11.53 16.01 8.43
C ASP A 79 -11.37 15.33 9.80
N ASN A 80 -12.11 15.76 10.83
CA ASN A 80 -12.02 15.15 12.16
C ASN A 80 -12.58 13.70 12.19
N ASN A 81 -12.45 12.97 11.08
CA ASN A 81 -12.81 11.59 10.91
C ASN A 81 -11.82 10.69 11.69
N PRO A 82 -12.29 9.97 12.70
CA PRO A 82 -11.46 9.06 13.50
C PRO A 82 -10.92 7.86 12.70
N GLN A 83 -11.43 7.63 11.49
CA GLN A 83 -10.95 6.58 10.60
C GLN A 83 -9.71 7.00 9.79
N ASN A 84 -9.28 8.27 9.87
CA ASN A 84 -8.06 8.70 9.18
C ASN A 84 -6.84 7.95 9.73
N LEU A 85 -6.10 7.32 8.82
CA LEU A 85 -4.89 6.57 9.16
C LEU A 85 -3.78 7.53 9.59
N THR A 86 -3.06 7.13 10.63
CA THR A 86 -1.76 7.70 11.00
C THR A 86 -0.66 6.80 10.49
N LEU A 87 0.57 7.33 10.42
CA LEU A 87 1.74 6.51 10.06
C LEU A 87 1.97 5.38 11.07
N GLU A 88 1.73 5.64 12.35
CA GLU A 88 1.78 4.65 13.43
C GLU A 88 0.77 3.52 13.20
N ARG A 89 -0.53 3.85 13.05
CA ARG A 89 -1.57 2.84 12.79
C ARG A 89 -1.31 2.04 11.51
N PHE A 90 -0.81 2.69 10.46
CA PHE A 90 -0.42 2.00 9.24
C PHE A 90 0.72 1.02 9.50
N GLY A 91 1.72 1.42 10.29
CA GLY A 91 2.81 0.54 10.74
C GLY A 91 2.29 -0.65 11.55
N ASP A 92 1.38 -0.43 12.49
CA ASP A 92 0.78 -1.50 13.31
C ASP A 92 0.03 -2.52 12.44
N ILE A 93 -0.72 -2.06 11.44
CA ILE A 93 -1.41 -2.92 10.47
C ILE A 93 -0.40 -3.76 9.69
N ILE A 94 0.69 -3.16 9.19
CA ILE A 94 1.74 -3.86 8.43
C ILE A 94 2.45 -4.90 9.30
N GLN A 95 2.73 -4.56 10.56
CA GLN A 95 3.35 -5.46 11.54
C GLN A 95 2.37 -6.49 12.12
N SER A 96 1.11 -6.52 11.64
CA SER A 96 0.06 -7.43 12.13
C SER A 96 -0.19 -7.32 13.65
N LEU A 97 0.02 -6.13 14.21
CA LEU A 97 -0.25 -5.83 15.63
C LEU A 97 -1.74 -5.56 15.88
N THR A 98 -2.56 -5.52 14.83
CA THR A 98 -4.00 -5.31 14.88
C THR A 98 -4.73 -6.23 13.89
N GLU A 99 -6.00 -6.53 14.16
CA GLU A 99 -6.88 -7.20 13.18
C GLU A 99 -7.65 -6.22 12.28
N GLU A 100 -7.24 -4.94 12.28
CA GLU A 100 -7.91 -3.90 11.52
C GLU A 100 -7.80 -4.15 10.01
N ARG A 101 -8.88 -3.86 9.28
CA ARG A 101 -8.87 -3.89 7.81
C ARG A 101 -8.81 -2.51 7.23
N VAL A 102 -8.07 -2.40 6.13
CA VAL A 102 -7.99 -1.18 5.36
C VAL A 102 -9.18 -1.11 4.40
N VAL A 103 -10.03 -0.11 4.61
CA VAL A 103 -11.22 0.15 3.78
C VAL A 103 -10.94 1.15 2.65
N PHE A 104 -9.78 1.78 2.64
CA PHE A 104 -9.39 2.72 1.60
C PHE A 104 -8.91 1.99 0.35
N THR A 105 -9.49 2.28 -0.80
CA THR A 105 -9.10 1.67 -2.07
C THR A 105 -9.00 2.72 -3.16
N ALA A 106 -7.83 2.82 -3.79
CA ALA A 106 -7.63 3.72 -4.92
C ALA A 106 -8.48 3.30 -6.13
N PRO A 107 -8.93 4.24 -6.98
CA PRO A 107 -9.59 3.92 -8.25
C PRO A 107 -8.69 3.07 -9.18
N PRO A 108 -9.26 2.20 -10.04
CA PRO A 108 -8.48 1.27 -10.84
C PRO A 108 -7.70 1.92 -12.00
N GLN A 109 -8.16 3.06 -12.53
CA GLN A 109 -7.61 3.69 -13.74
C GLN A 109 -6.15 4.16 -13.63
N GLY A 110 -5.59 4.20 -12.42
CA GLY A 110 -4.19 4.56 -12.17
C GLY A 110 -3.22 3.38 -12.05
N LEU A 111 -3.71 2.13 -12.09
CA LEU A 111 -2.90 0.94 -11.88
C LEU A 111 -2.45 0.32 -13.22
N TYR A 112 -1.14 0.08 -13.35
CA TYR A 112 -0.54 -0.52 -14.53
C TYR A 112 0.50 -1.58 -14.14
N LEU A 113 0.53 -2.70 -14.85
CA LEU A 113 1.62 -3.68 -14.74
C LEU A 113 2.76 -3.26 -15.67
N VAL A 114 3.91 -2.89 -15.10
CA VAL A 114 5.04 -2.34 -15.87
C VAL A 114 5.98 -3.44 -16.37
N SER A 115 6.26 -4.47 -15.58
CA SER A 115 7.14 -5.57 -15.98
C SER A 115 6.91 -6.83 -15.16
N VAL A 116 7.31 -7.98 -15.73
CA VAL A 116 7.37 -9.29 -15.07
C VAL A 116 8.76 -9.86 -15.30
N GLN A 117 9.35 -10.44 -14.25
CA GLN A 117 10.70 -11.01 -14.32
C GLN A 117 10.66 -12.53 -14.30
N TYR A 118 11.39 -13.12 -15.25
CA TYR A 118 11.59 -14.56 -15.35
C TYR A 118 13.05 -14.90 -15.04
N LYS A 119 13.29 -16.06 -14.41
CA LYS A 119 14.66 -16.56 -14.26
C LYS A 119 15.22 -16.85 -15.66
N LYS A 120 16.50 -16.55 -15.88
CA LYS A 120 17.21 -17.05 -17.07
C LYS A 120 17.29 -18.57 -16.96
N GLY A 121 16.85 -19.26 -18.00
CA GLY A 121 16.94 -20.72 -18.12
C GLY A 121 18.37 -21.20 -18.30
#